data_AF-A0A8T6DL58-F1
#
_entry.id   AF-A0A8T6DL58-F1
#
_cell.length_a   1.000
_cell.length_b   1.000
_cell.length_c   1.000
_cell.angle_alpha   90.00
_cell.angle_beta   90.00
_cell.angle_gamma   90.00
#
_symmetry.space_group_name_H-M   'P 1'
#
loop_
_entity.id
_entity.type
_entity.pdbx_description
1 polymer ?
#
loop_
_entity_poly.entity_id
_entity_poly.type
_entity_poly.pdbx_seq_one_letter_code
_entity_poly.pdbx_strand_id
1 'polypeptide(L)'
;MGTQLREVESGFRYTPTTCFETFPFPRPTDEQREAIAEAARELNRLREGWLNPVDAEGNPVTFGVDLRRRTLTNLYNDYDGHTWLVNVHNRLNAAVAAAYGWDADIGDEQVLERLLALNLERAEGEG
;
A
#
# COMPACT_ATOMS: atom_id res chain seq x y z
N MET A 1 33.56 -18.82 1.39
CA MET A 1 32.93 -18.50 2.69
C MET A 1 31.74 -17.61 2.42
N GLY A 2 30.54 -18.18 2.45
CA GLY A 2 29.31 -17.43 2.33
C GLY A 2 28.87 -16.93 3.69
N THR A 3 28.41 -15.70 3.71
CA THR A 3 27.38 -15.24 4.66
C THR A 3 26.67 -14.09 3.98
N GLN A 4 25.78 -14.43 3.05
CA GLN A 4 24.73 -13.52 2.65
C GLN A 4 23.75 -13.52 3.82
N LEU A 5 23.84 -12.48 4.66
CA LEU A 5 22.87 -12.21 5.71
C LEU A 5 21.49 -12.12 5.06
N ARG A 6 20.64 -13.12 5.33
CA ARG A 6 19.21 -13.08 5.03
C ARG A 6 18.58 -12.08 5.98
N GLU A 7 18.27 -10.89 5.50
CA GLU A 7 17.39 -9.97 6.21
C GLU A 7 15.94 -10.41 5.90
N VAL A 8 15.29 -10.97 6.93
CA VAL A 8 13.85 -11.31 7.05
C VAL A 8 13.18 -11.87 5.79
N GLU A 9 12.98 -13.20 5.77
CA GLU A 9 12.07 -13.84 4.83
C GLU A 9 10.65 -13.32 5.07
N SER A 10 10.24 -12.29 4.33
CA SER A 10 8.82 -12.07 4.05
C SER A 10 8.33 -13.32 3.33
N GLY A 11 7.75 -14.26 4.07
CA GLY A 11 7.26 -15.54 3.56
C GLY A 11 6.08 -15.40 2.58
N PHE A 12 5.65 -14.17 2.29
CA PHE A 12 4.59 -13.88 1.33
C PHE A 12 5.09 -14.06 -0.09
N ARG A 13 4.62 -15.12 -0.76
CA ARG A 13 4.76 -15.28 -2.21
C ARG A 13 3.54 -14.69 -2.89
N TYR A 14 3.78 -13.70 -3.76
CA TYR A 14 2.74 -13.15 -4.61
C TYR A 14 2.65 -13.99 -5.89
N THR A 15 1.55 -14.70 -6.08
CA THR A 15 1.23 -15.41 -7.32
C THR A 15 -0.03 -14.76 -7.93
N PRO A 16 0.08 -14.05 -9.06
CA PRO A 16 -1.03 -13.25 -9.60
C PRO A 16 -2.35 -14.02 -9.74
N THR A 17 -2.27 -15.27 -10.18
CA THR A 17 -3.44 -16.14 -10.41
C THR A 17 -4.19 -16.52 -9.13
N THR A 18 -3.55 -16.51 -7.97
CA THR A 18 -4.18 -16.83 -6.68
C THR A 18 -4.36 -15.62 -5.76
N CYS A 19 -3.77 -14.47 -6.11
CA CYS A 19 -3.83 -13.25 -5.32
C CYS A 19 -4.64 -12.15 -6.00
N PHE A 20 -4.33 -11.79 -7.25
CA PHE A 20 -4.93 -10.64 -7.93
C PHE A 20 -6.18 -11.01 -8.72
N GLU A 21 -6.07 -12.06 -9.54
CA GLU A 21 -7.14 -12.45 -10.48
C GLU A 21 -8.40 -12.90 -9.75
N THR A 22 -8.23 -13.51 -8.58
CA THR A 22 -9.31 -13.96 -7.70
C THR A 22 -9.72 -12.93 -6.66
N PHE A 23 -9.08 -11.75 -6.60
CA PHE A 23 -9.38 -10.76 -5.58
C PHE A 23 -10.76 -10.12 -5.82
N PRO A 24 -11.60 -9.99 -4.78
CA PRO A 24 -12.95 -9.46 -4.93
C PRO A 24 -12.90 -7.93 -4.97
N PHE A 25 -12.43 -7.35 -6.07
CA PHE A 25 -12.38 -5.89 -6.24
C PHE A 25 -13.80 -5.29 -6.21
N PRO A 26 -13.97 -4.11 -5.58
CA PRO A 26 -15.25 -3.43 -5.52
C PRO A 26 -15.59 -2.83 -6.89
N ARG A 27 -16.84 -2.39 -7.06
CA ARG A 27 -17.27 -1.59 -8.23
C ARG A 27 -17.49 -0.14 -7.79
N PRO A 28 -16.42 0.68 -7.66
CA PRO A 28 -16.56 2.05 -7.18
C PRO A 28 -17.37 2.92 -8.15
N THR A 29 -17.95 4.00 -7.64
CA THR A 29 -18.44 5.13 -8.45
C THR A 29 -17.26 5.94 -9.01
N ASP A 30 -17.54 6.88 -9.91
CA ASP A 30 -16.47 7.73 -10.46
C ASP A 30 -15.88 8.68 -9.42
N GLU A 31 -16.69 9.15 -8.47
CA GLU A 31 -16.23 9.94 -7.32
C GLU A 31 -15.30 9.11 -6.41
N GLN A 32 -15.66 7.86 -6.11
CA GLN A 32 -14.82 6.95 -5.33
C GLN A 32 -13.52 6.60 -6.06
N ARG A 33 -13.57 6.40 -7.38
CA ARG A 33 -12.37 6.20 -8.21
C ARG A 33 -11.43 7.40 -8.11
N GLU A 34 -11.94 8.61 -8.21
CA GLU A 34 -11.11 9.81 -8.12
C GLU A 34 -10.53 9.99 -6.71
N ALA A 35 -11.30 9.71 -5.65
CA ALA A 35 -10.80 9.76 -4.28
C ALA A 35 -9.65 8.78 -4.03
N ILE A 36 -9.76 7.54 -4.53
CA ILE A 36 -8.68 6.54 -4.47
C ILE A 36 -7.48 7.02 -5.29
N ALA A 37 -7.70 7.57 -6.49
CA ALA A 37 -6.64 8.05 -7.36
C ALA A 37 -5.88 9.23 -6.73
N GLU A 38 -6.57 10.18 -6.11
CA GLU A 38 -5.97 11.30 -5.39
C GLU A 38 -5.09 10.80 -4.24
N ALA A 39 -5.61 9.92 -3.38
CA ALA A 39 -4.86 9.35 -2.27
C ALA A 39 -3.62 8.57 -2.74
N ALA A 40 -3.75 7.79 -3.83
CA ALA A 40 -2.63 7.06 -4.42
C ALA A 40 -1.57 7.99 -5.01
N ARG A 41 -1.96 9.08 -5.68
CA ARG A 41 -1.04 10.10 -6.20
C ARG A 41 -0.28 10.78 -5.07
N GLU A 42 -0.94 11.11 -3.97
CA GLU A 42 -0.30 11.72 -2.79
C GLU A 42 0.69 10.76 -2.13
N LEU A 43 0.32 9.50 -1.93
CA LEU A 43 1.24 8.46 -1.44
C LEU A 43 2.46 8.33 -2.38
N ASN A 44 2.27 8.37 -3.70
CA ASN A 44 3.39 8.32 -4.63
C ASN A 44 4.29 9.56 -4.52
N ARG A 45 3.71 10.76 -4.48
CA ARG A 45 4.45 12.02 -4.33
C ARG A 45 5.32 12.04 -3.07
N LEU A 46 4.78 11.60 -1.94
CA LEU A 46 5.50 11.55 -0.67
C LEU A 46 6.62 10.50 -0.68
N ARG A 47 6.36 9.31 -1.24
CA ARG A 47 7.39 8.27 -1.42
C ARG A 47 8.52 8.77 -2.30
N GLU A 48 8.22 9.37 -3.44
CA GLU A 48 9.22 9.93 -4.35
C GLU A 48 10.05 11.02 -3.68
N GLY A 49 9.42 11.96 -2.95
CA GLY A 49 10.15 13.00 -2.23
C GLY A 49 11.04 12.45 -1.10
N TRP A 50 10.64 11.36 -0.45
CA TRP A 50 11.48 10.69 0.54
C TRP A 50 12.62 9.92 -0.11
N LEU A 51 12.40 9.24 -1.24
CA LEU A 51 13.46 8.52 -1.97
C LEU A 51 14.48 9.49 -2.59
N ASN A 52 13.98 10.59 -3.15
CA ASN A 52 14.72 11.54 -3.95
C ASN A 52 14.60 12.95 -3.35
N PRO A 53 15.25 13.23 -2.21
CA PRO A 53 15.17 14.53 -1.58
C PRO A 53 15.78 15.62 -2.45
N VAL A 54 15.18 16.81 -2.44
CA VAL A 54 15.68 18.02 -3.10
C VAL A 54 16.04 19.10 -2.07
N ASP A 55 17.00 19.96 -2.40
CA ASP A 55 17.36 21.13 -1.59
C ASP A 55 16.31 22.26 -1.70
N ALA A 56 16.57 23.39 -1.04
CA ALA A 56 15.64 24.52 -1.03
C ALA A 56 15.43 25.13 -2.44
N GLU A 57 16.41 24.96 -3.31
CA GLU A 57 16.42 25.41 -4.69
C GLU A 57 15.83 24.37 -5.67
N GLY A 58 15.46 23.19 -5.18
CA GLY A 58 14.85 22.11 -5.96
C GLY A 58 15.86 21.19 -6.66
N ASN A 59 17.16 21.28 -6.35
CA ASN A 59 18.17 20.39 -6.90
C ASN A 59 18.26 19.09 -6.07
N PRO A 60 18.56 17.93 -6.70
CA PRO A 60 18.74 16.69 -5.97
C PRO A 60 19.82 16.80 -4.88
N VAL A 61 19.47 16.43 -3.65
CA VAL A 61 20.43 16.40 -2.54
C VAL A 61 21.39 15.25 -2.77
N THR A 62 22.70 15.54 -2.80
CA THR A 62 23.76 14.56 -3.05
C THR A 62 24.68 14.33 -1.85
N PHE A 63 24.59 15.17 -0.82
CA PHE A 63 25.42 15.13 0.39
C PHE A 63 24.57 15.32 1.65
N GLY A 64 25.02 14.77 2.79
CA GLY A 64 24.36 14.97 4.10
C GLY A 64 23.15 14.08 4.39
N VAL A 65 22.69 13.29 3.42
CA VAL A 65 21.68 12.24 3.58
C VAL A 65 22.25 10.89 3.18
N ASP A 66 21.93 9.85 3.93
CA ASP A 66 22.28 8.47 3.58
C ASP A 66 21.35 7.95 2.47
N LEU A 67 21.58 8.41 1.23
CA LEU A 67 20.78 8.04 0.06
C LEU A 67 20.78 6.53 -0.19
N ARG A 68 21.84 5.81 0.22
CA ARG A 68 21.92 4.34 0.06
C ARG A 68 20.92 3.62 0.95
N ARG A 69 20.55 4.22 2.09
CA ARG A 69 19.50 3.69 2.97
C ARG A 69 18.09 4.08 2.55
N ARG A 70 17.92 5.04 1.64
CA ARG A 70 16.60 5.47 1.17
C ARG A 70 16.08 4.54 0.07
N THR A 71 15.69 3.34 0.47
CA THR A 71 15.01 2.36 -0.39
C THR A 71 13.58 2.18 0.08
N LEU A 72 12.68 1.75 -0.82
CA LEU A 72 11.31 1.41 -0.43
C LEU A 72 11.28 0.34 0.66
N THR A 73 12.14 -0.68 0.55
CA THR A 73 12.26 -1.72 1.58
C THR A 73 12.55 -1.13 2.95
N ASN A 74 13.54 -0.22 3.06
CA ASN A 74 13.86 0.40 4.34
C ASN A 74 12.76 1.33 4.83
N LEU A 75 12.10 2.07 3.94
CA LEU A 75 10.96 2.91 4.28
C LEU A 75 9.83 2.11 4.92
N TYR A 76 9.49 0.96 4.33
CA TYR A 76 8.41 0.10 4.82
C TYR A 76 8.81 -0.78 6.01
N ASN A 77 10.10 -1.06 6.20
CA ASN A 77 10.59 -1.72 7.43
C ASN A 77 10.48 -0.81 8.66
N ASP A 78 10.51 0.52 8.47
CA ASP A 78 10.32 1.53 9.51
C ASP A 78 8.99 2.27 9.32
N TYR A 79 7.95 1.53 8.93
CA TYR A 79 6.64 2.10 8.58
C TYR A 79 6.06 2.99 9.70
N ASP A 80 6.03 2.47 10.93
CA ASP A 80 5.50 3.19 12.09
C ASP A 80 6.39 4.37 12.54
N GLY A 81 7.67 4.37 12.16
CA GLY A 81 8.59 5.49 12.37
C GLY A 81 8.27 6.72 11.51
N HIS A 82 7.44 6.55 10.46
CA HIS A 82 7.09 7.60 9.52
C HIS A 82 5.60 7.98 9.63
N THR A 83 5.26 8.92 10.52
CA THR A 83 3.86 9.38 10.72
C THR A 83 3.16 9.80 9.43
N TRP A 84 3.89 10.44 8.50
CA TRP A 84 3.32 10.82 7.20
C TRP A 84 2.91 9.60 6.36
N LEU A 85 3.66 8.50 6.45
CA LEU A 85 3.41 7.27 5.70
C LEU A 85 2.17 6.57 6.25
N VAL A 86 2.08 6.45 7.58
CA VAL A 86 0.89 5.95 8.27
C VAL A 86 -0.35 6.74 7.86
N ASN A 87 -0.29 8.07 7.92
CA ASN A 87 -1.44 8.92 7.61
C ASN A 87 -1.89 8.80 6.15
N VAL A 88 -0.97 8.75 5.19
CA VAL A 88 -1.35 8.66 3.78
C VAL A 88 -1.91 7.27 3.43
N HIS A 89 -1.39 6.20 4.05
CA HIS A 89 -1.97 4.86 3.93
C HIS A 89 -3.36 4.78 4.57
N ASN A 90 -3.56 5.37 5.75
CA ASN A 90 -4.88 5.44 6.37
C ASN A 90 -5.90 6.17 5.48
N ARG A 91 -5.49 7.26 4.81
CA ARG A 91 -6.35 7.97 3.84
C ARG A 91 -6.71 7.08 2.64
N LEU A 92 -5.73 6.36 2.09
CA LEU A 92 -5.96 5.44 0.98
C LEU A 92 -6.87 4.27 1.40
N ASN A 93 -6.62 3.67 2.56
CA ASN A 93 -7.43 2.58 3.11
C ASN A 93 -8.88 3.02 3.35
N ALA A 94 -9.11 4.22 3.89
CA ALA A 94 -10.44 4.77 4.08
C ALA A 94 -11.19 4.94 2.75
N ALA A 95 -10.51 5.44 1.69
CA ALA A 95 -11.11 5.58 0.37
C ALA A 95 -11.45 4.22 -0.26
N VAL A 96 -10.60 3.21 -0.08
CA VAL A 96 -10.85 1.83 -0.53
C VAL A 96 -11.99 1.19 0.27
N ALA A 97 -12.01 1.33 1.59
CA ALA A 97 -13.10 0.84 2.44
C ALA A 97 -14.45 1.43 2.01
N ALA A 98 -14.49 2.74 1.73
CA ALA A 98 -15.69 3.39 1.20
C ALA A 98 -16.15 2.80 -0.15
N ALA A 99 -15.23 2.42 -1.04
CA ALA A 99 -15.57 1.74 -2.29
C ALA A 99 -16.15 0.33 -2.09
N TYR A 100 -15.76 -0.35 -1.01
CA TYR A 100 -16.37 -1.60 -0.56
C TYR A 100 -17.68 -1.40 0.21
N GLY A 101 -18.04 -0.16 0.56
CA GLY A 101 -19.17 0.14 1.45
C GLY A 101 -18.90 -0.21 2.92
N TRP A 102 -17.63 -0.20 3.34
CA TRP A 102 -17.21 -0.50 4.70
C TRP A 102 -16.83 0.77 5.47
N ASP A 103 -16.84 0.67 6.79
CA ASP A 103 -16.37 1.73 7.67
C ASP A 103 -14.85 1.91 7.53
N ALA A 104 -14.37 3.15 7.69
CA ALA A 104 -12.96 3.49 7.51
C ALA A 104 -12.05 2.91 8.61
N ASP A 105 -12.61 2.54 9.76
CA ASP A 105 -11.95 1.93 10.92
C ASP A 105 -12.21 0.42 11.03
N ILE A 106 -12.64 -0.22 9.93
CA ILE A 106 -12.84 -1.67 9.87
C ILE A 106 -11.57 -2.41 10.31
N GLY A 107 -11.71 -3.33 11.28
CA GLY A 107 -10.59 -4.12 11.79
C GLY A 107 -10.18 -5.24 10.84
N ASP A 108 -8.93 -5.69 10.93
CA ASP A 108 -8.36 -6.72 10.04
C ASP A 108 -9.19 -8.00 9.97
N GLU A 109 -9.70 -8.50 11.10
CA GLU A 109 -10.54 -9.70 11.15
C GLU A 109 -11.85 -9.52 10.35
N GLN A 110 -12.46 -8.35 10.46
CA GLN A 110 -13.68 -8.02 9.72
C GLN A 110 -13.40 -7.83 8.23
N VAL A 111 -12.24 -7.26 7.87
CA VAL A 111 -11.80 -7.18 6.46
C VAL A 111 -11.67 -8.60 5.88
N LEU A 112 -11.01 -9.50 6.60
CA LEU A 112 -10.83 -10.88 6.14
C LEU A 112 -12.16 -11.62 5.99
N GLU A 113 -13.07 -11.49 6.96
CA GLU A 113 -14.40 -12.09 6.91
C GLU A 113 -15.20 -11.59 5.69
N ARG A 114 -15.24 -10.27 5.47
CA ARG A 114 -15.99 -9.68 4.36
C ARG A 114 -15.37 -10.01 2.99
N LEU A 115 -14.04 -10.03 2.88
CA LEU A 115 -13.36 -10.45 1.65
C LEU A 115 -13.62 -11.92 1.33
N LEU A 116 -13.64 -12.80 2.35
CA LEU A 116 -13.97 -14.21 2.18
C LEU A 116 -15.40 -14.38 1.67
N ALA A 117 -16.37 -13.68 2.28
CA ALA A 117 -17.76 -13.72 1.83
C ALA A 117 -17.91 -13.29 0.35
N LEU A 118 -17.30 -12.18 -0.04
CA LEU A 118 -17.32 -11.70 -1.43
C LEU A 118 -16.67 -12.69 -2.42
N ASN A 119 -15.61 -13.38 -1.99
CA ASN A 119 -14.97 -14.41 -2.81
C ASN A 119 -15.86 -15.64 -3.01
N LEU A 120 -16.56 -16.08 -1.95
CA LEU A 120 -17.50 -17.19 -2.04
C LEU A 120 -18.68 -16.85 -2.96
N GLU A 121 -19.27 -15.66 -2.83
CA GLU A 121 -20.36 -15.19 -3.69
C GLU A 121 -19.96 -15.16 -5.18
N ARG A 122 -18.73 -14.73 -5.49
CA ARG A 122 -18.20 -14.75 -6.87
C ARG A 122 -18.02 -16.17 -7.40
N ALA A 123 -17.44 -17.05 -6.59
CA ALA A 123 -17.23 -18.44 -6.99
C ALA A 123 -18.55 -19.18 -7.26
N GLU A 124 -19.62 -18.83 -6.55
CA GLU A 124 -20.97 -19.37 -6.80
C GLU A 124 -21.65 -18.77 -8.04
N GLY A 125 -21.35 -17.52 -8.41
CA GLY A 125 -21.91 -16.84 -9.58
C GLY A 125 -21.24 -17.16 -10.93
N GLU A 126 -20.06 -17.77 -10.91
CA GLU A 126 -19.30 -18.20 -12.10
C GLU A 126 -19.55 -19.67 -12.50
N GLY A 127 -20.48 -20.36 -11.82
CA GLY A 127 -20.87 -21.77 -12.05
C GLY A 127 -22.05 -21.99 -12.99
#